data_AF-A0A2V8P7Z1-F1
#
_entry.id   AF-A0A2V8P7Z1-F1
#
_cell.length_a   1.000
_cell.length_b   1.000
_cell.length_c   1.000
_cell.angle_alpha   90.00
_cell.angle_beta   90.00
_cell.angle_gamma   90.00
#
_symmetry.space_group_name_H-M   'P 1'
#
loop_
_entity.id
_entity.type
_entity.pdbx_description
1 polymer ?
#
loop_
_entity_poly.entity_id
_entity_poly.type
_entity_poly.pdbx_seq_one_letter_code
_entity_poly.pdbx_strand_id
1 'polypeptide(L)'
;MEIEATKKLTTVNGGEAMLKPGGNVDSWCGKCKLVLAHTIEAMVGDKPARVHCNTCNAQHTYKPHQPGGSPRKVREREAGGVARPQPKVRVSHYQGLLKGKDMALAKRYSPKGNYAPGDVLDHPTFGVGVATVLKDSSKIEVLFEAGPKLLVHGR
;
A
#
# COMPACT_ATOMS: atom_id res chain seq x y z
N MET A 1 -41.07 -30.84 33.21
CA MET A 1 -40.82 -31.03 31.77
C MET A 1 -40.27 -29.72 31.25
N GLU A 2 -38.96 -29.59 31.38
CA GLU A 2 -38.16 -28.44 30.94
C GLU A 2 -37.84 -28.60 29.46
N ILE A 3 -37.95 -27.52 28.68
CA ILE A 3 -37.30 -27.43 27.38
C ILE A 3 -36.52 -26.12 27.31
N GLU A 4 -35.28 -26.17 27.82
CA GLU A 4 -34.26 -25.17 27.58
C GLU A 4 -33.85 -25.22 26.11
N ALA A 5 -34.31 -24.25 25.33
CA ALA A 5 -33.81 -24.01 23.97
C ALA A 5 -32.47 -23.27 24.06
N THR A 6 -31.40 -24.04 24.23
CA THR A 6 -30.01 -23.61 24.12
C THR A 6 -29.75 -23.00 22.73
N LYS A 7 -29.69 -21.67 22.69
CA LYS A 7 -29.38 -20.92 21.47
C LYS A 7 -27.89 -21.06 21.17
N LYS A 8 -27.62 -21.76 20.06
CA LYS A 8 -26.29 -22.14 19.59
C LYS A 8 -25.34 -20.95 19.48
N LEU A 9 -24.16 -21.16 20.06
CA LEU A 9 -22.92 -20.43 19.89
C LEU A 9 -22.65 -20.21 18.39
N THR A 10 -22.59 -18.95 17.95
CA THR A 10 -22.08 -18.63 16.60
C THR A 10 -20.63 -18.22 16.76
N THR A 11 -19.74 -19.18 16.57
CA THR A 11 -18.29 -18.97 16.52
C THR A 11 -17.95 -18.29 15.19
N VAL A 12 -17.68 -16.99 15.21
CA VAL A 12 -16.89 -16.36 14.15
C VAL A 12 -15.44 -16.38 14.59
N ASN A 13 -14.73 -17.43 14.16
CA ASN A 13 -13.28 -17.42 14.12
C ASN A 13 -12.85 -16.47 13.00
N GLY A 14 -12.45 -15.26 13.38
CA GLY A 14 -11.72 -14.29 12.59
C GLY A 14 -10.92 -13.47 13.59
N GLY A 15 -9.61 -13.70 13.67
CA GLY A 15 -8.74 -13.15 14.71
C GLY A 15 -8.50 -11.65 14.53
N GLU A 16 -9.50 -10.82 14.82
CA GLU A 16 -9.30 -9.39 15.06
C GLU A 16 -8.64 -9.24 16.43
N ALA A 17 -7.34 -8.90 16.44
CA ALA A 17 -6.57 -8.70 17.66
C ALA A 17 -7.20 -7.56 18.49
N MET A 18 -7.98 -7.93 19.51
CA MET A 18 -8.55 -7.02 20.50
C MET A 18 -7.43 -6.16 21.10
N LEU A 19 -7.48 -4.85 20.83
CA LEU A 19 -6.53 -3.89 21.37
C LEU A 19 -6.70 -3.83 22.89
N LYS A 20 -5.64 -4.19 23.63
CA LYS A 20 -5.58 -4.17 25.10
C LYS A 20 -4.24 -3.61 25.58
N PRO A 21 -4.14 -3.08 26.80
CA PRO A 21 -2.86 -2.64 27.35
C PRO A 21 -1.91 -3.83 27.44
N GLY A 22 -0.64 -3.63 27.10
CA GLY A 22 0.34 -4.70 26.92
C GLY A 22 0.20 -5.51 25.62
N GLY A 23 -0.83 -5.25 24.81
CA GLY A 23 -0.99 -5.85 23.48
C GLY A 23 -0.10 -5.19 22.43
N ASN A 24 0.13 -5.88 21.32
CA ASN A 24 0.89 -5.36 20.18
C ASN A 24 -0.05 -4.74 19.14
N VAL A 25 0.32 -3.59 18.58
CA VAL A 25 -0.44 -2.86 17.55
C VAL A 25 0.51 -2.21 16.54
N ASP A 26 0.11 -2.15 15.28
CA ASP A 26 0.85 -1.41 14.26
C ASP A 26 0.57 0.10 14.39
N SER A 27 1.64 0.89 14.53
CA SER A 27 1.59 2.35 14.62
C SER A 27 2.75 2.98 13.86
N TRP A 28 2.54 4.19 13.34
CA TRP A 28 3.59 5.02 12.75
C TRP A 28 4.52 5.55 13.84
N CYS A 29 5.79 5.17 13.76
CA CYS A 29 6.84 5.71 14.62
C CYS A 29 7.46 6.95 13.99
N GLY A 30 7.44 8.08 14.71
CA GLY A 30 8.08 9.32 14.25
C GLY A 30 9.61 9.23 14.16
N LYS A 31 10.25 8.39 14.99
CA LYS A 31 11.71 8.19 14.98
C LYS A 31 12.16 7.23 13.88
N CYS A 32 11.48 6.10 13.73
CA CYS A 32 11.79 5.12 12.67
C CYS A 32 11.26 5.53 11.29
N LYS A 33 10.27 6.43 11.25
CA LYS A 33 9.57 6.86 10.02
C LYS A 33 8.96 5.69 9.24
N LEU A 34 8.47 4.69 9.96
CA LEU A 34 7.85 3.47 9.45
C LEU A 34 6.66 3.08 10.31
N VAL A 35 5.71 2.34 9.74
CA VAL A 35 4.65 1.64 10.49
C VAL A 35 5.24 0.31 10.96
N LEU A 36 5.33 0.12 12.26
CA LEU A 36 5.95 -1.05 12.90
C LEU A 36 5.10 -1.51 14.09
N ALA A 37 5.46 -2.66 14.65
CA ALA A 37 4.91 -3.19 15.88
C ALA A 37 5.24 -2.31 17.10
N HIS A 38 4.21 -1.88 17.82
CA HIS A 38 4.30 -1.14 19.07
C HIS A 38 3.49 -1.81 20.17
N THR A 39 3.99 -1.75 21.40
CA THR A 39 3.25 -2.21 22.59
C THR A 39 2.31 -1.11 23.10
N ILE A 40 1.05 -1.42 23.36
CA ILE A 40 0.06 -0.48 23.89
C ILE A 40 0.36 -0.24 25.37
N GLU A 41 0.70 0.99 25.76
CA GLU A 41 0.95 1.31 27.17
C GLU A 41 -0.29 1.86 27.87
N ALA A 42 -1.08 2.65 27.15
CA ALA A 42 -2.28 3.27 27.68
C ALA A 42 -3.38 3.30 26.62
N MET A 43 -4.62 3.05 27.04
CA MET A 43 -5.82 3.15 26.20
C MET A 43 -6.78 4.20 26.78
N VAL A 44 -7.52 4.86 25.91
CA VAL A 44 -8.62 5.76 26.28
C VAL A 44 -9.85 5.30 25.52
N GLY A 45 -10.82 4.75 26.27
CA GLY A 45 -11.95 4.02 25.70
C GLY A 45 -11.45 2.84 24.87
N ASP A 46 -11.93 2.73 23.64
CA ASP A 46 -11.60 1.64 22.71
C ASP A 46 -10.35 1.90 21.84
N LYS A 47 -9.59 2.98 22.10
CA LYS A 47 -8.44 3.37 21.28
C LYS A 47 -7.14 3.47 22.09
N PRO A 48 -6.00 2.96 21.57
CA PRO A 48 -4.69 3.21 22.16
C PRO A 48 -4.39 4.72 22.20
N ALA A 49 -4.03 5.23 23.38
CA ALA A 49 -3.64 6.62 23.56
C ALA A 49 -2.12 6.79 23.47
N ARG A 50 -1.35 5.88 24.08
CA ARG A 50 0.11 5.84 23.98
C ARG A 50 0.62 4.45 23.64
N VAL A 51 1.68 4.43 22.84
CA VAL A 51 2.34 3.20 22.39
C VAL A 51 3.85 3.32 22.51
N HIS A 52 4.50 2.19 22.78
CA HIS A 52 5.95 2.03 22.87
C HIS A 52 6.48 1.27 21.65
N CYS A 53 7.40 1.87 20.89
CA CYS A 53 7.98 1.23 19.72
C CYS A 53 8.92 0.09 20.11
N ASN A 54 8.64 -1.13 19.67
CA ASN A 54 9.46 -2.30 19.99
C ASN A 54 10.84 -2.28 19.28
N THR A 55 11.02 -1.40 18.28
CA THR A 55 12.28 -1.26 17.52
C THR A 55 13.20 -0.19 18.11
N CYS A 56 12.69 1.02 18.37
CA CYS A 56 13.52 2.14 18.85
C CYS A 56 13.28 2.51 20.31
N ASN A 57 12.44 1.75 21.03
CA ASN A 57 12.07 1.98 22.43
C ASN A 57 11.53 3.38 22.75
N ALA A 58 10.94 4.05 21.75
CA ALA A 58 10.36 5.37 21.94
C ALA A 58 8.87 5.27 22.23
N GLN A 59 8.42 6.04 23.22
CA GLN A 59 7.01 6.20 23.54
C GLN A 59 6.43 7.39 22.77
N HIS A 60 5.27 7.22 22.13
CA HIS A 60 4.56 8.30 21.47
C HIS A 60 3.05 8.03 21.38
N THR A 61 2.28 9.05 20.96
CA THR A 61 0.84 8.91 20.69
C THR A 61 0.59 7.95 19.54
N TYR A 62 -0.45 7.13 19.67
CA TYR A 62 -0.86 6.18 18.64
C TYR A 62 -1.19 6.88 17.33
N LYS A 63 -0.62 6.40 16.23
CA LYS A 63 -0.87 6.89 14.87
C LYS A 63 -1.07 5.67 13.96
N PRO A 64 -2.31 5.29 13.61
CA PRO A 64 -2.57 4.05 12.88
C PRO A 64 -1.94 4.01 11.48
N HIS A 65 -1.69 5.19 10.90
CA HIS A 65 -1.14 5.32 9.56
C HIS A 65 -0.05 6.39 9.52
N GLN A 66 0.77 6.33 8.46
CA GLN A 66 1.68 7.41 8.13
C GLN A 66 0.93 8.75 7.99
N PRO A 67 1.51 9.86 8.46
CA PRO A 67 0.92 11.19 8.28
C PRO A 67 0.71 11.45 6.79
N GLY A 68 -0.53 11.75 6.40
CA GLY A 68 -0.94 11.93 5.00
C GLY A 68 -1.56 10.72 4.30
N GLY A 69 -1.58 9.54 4.94
CA GLY A 69 -2.31 8.36 4.45
C GLY A 69 -3.72 8.30 5.04
N SER A 70 -4.75 8.55 4.23
CA SER A 70 -6.15 8.46 4.66
C SER A 70 -6.59 6.98 4.80
N PRO A 71 -7.27 6.56 5.89
CA PRO A 71 -7.68 5.18 6.08
C PRO A 71 -8.85 4.83 5.16
N ARG A 72 -8.56 4.20 4.01
CA ARG A 72 -9.60 3.56 3.21
C ARG A 72 -10.01 2.26 3.91
N LYS A 73 -11.19 2.28 4.53
CA LYS A 73 -11.79 1.11 5.21
C LYS A 73 -11.94 -0.05 4.20
N VAL A 74 -11.02 -1.02 4.25
CA VAL A 74 -11.12 -2.27 3.49
C VAL A 74 -11.77 -3.29 4.41
N ARG A 75 -12.94 -3.80 4.01
CA ARG A 75 -13.60 -4.91 4.67
C ARG A 75 -12.85 -6.20 4.32
N GLU A 76 -12.50 -6.93 5.38
CA GLU A 76 -11.84 -8.23 5.46
C GLU A 76 -12.29 -9.24 4.39
N ARG A 77 -11.32 -9.91 3.74
CA ARG A 77 -11.39 -11.35 3.44
C ARG A 77 -9.99 -11.94 3.52
N GLU A 78 -9.88 -12.96 4.34
CA GLU A 78 -8.66 -13.66 4.74
C GLU A 78 -8.00 -14.50 3.64
N ALA A 79 -6.75 -14.84 3.96
CA ALA A 79 -5.95 -15.99 3.54
C ALA A 79 -5.14 -15.89 2.23
N GLY A 80 -3.84 -15.69 2.43
CA GLY A 80 -2.83 -16.59 1.85
C GLY A 80 -2.26 -16.18 0.50
N GLY A 81 -1.06 -15.61 0.53
CA GLY A 81 -0.19 -15.52 -0.65
C GLY A 81 0.33 -14.11 -0.87
N VAL A 82 1.65 -14.02 -1.04
CA VAL A 82 2.40 -12.80 -1.36
C VAL A 82 1.93 -12.25 -2.71
N ALA A 83 0.79 -11.57 -2.72
CA ALA A 83 0.24 -10.91 -3.90
C ALA A 83 0.49 -9.41 -3.74
N ARG A 84 1.62 -8.98 -4.31
CA ARG A 84 1.86 -7.59 -4.74
C ARG A 84 0.54 -7.03 -5.28
N PRO A 85 0.03 -5.90 -4.77
CA PRO A 85 -1.28 -5.41 -5.19
C PRO A 85 -1.19 -5.11 -6.67
N GLN A 86 -1.73 -6.01 -7.50
CA GLN A 86 -2.12 -5.70 -8.86
C GLN A 86 -3.20 -4.64 -8.70
N PRO A 87 -2.91 -3.36 -9.00
CA PRO A 87 -4.02 -2.47 -9.15
C PRO A 87 -4.66 -2.95 -10.46
N LYS A 88 -5.90 -3.41 -10.38
CA LYS A 88 -6.81 -3.30 -11.51
C LYS A 88 -6.95 -1.78 -11.74
N VAL A 89 -5.89 -1.18 -12.30
CA VAL A 89 -5.88 0.19 -12.79
C VAL A 89 -6.84 0.10 -13.94
N ARG A 90 -8.05 0.51 -13.60
CA ARG A 90 -9.11 0.88 -14.51
C ARG A 90 -8.45 1.51 -15.73
N VAL A 91 -8.73 0.93 -16.89
CA VAL A 91 -8.39 1.43 -18.24
C VAL A 91 -8.55 2.97 -18.35
N SER A 92 -9.42 3.55 -17.51
CA SER A 92 -9.61 5.00 -17.31
C SER A 92 -8.37 5.82 -16.91
N HIS A 93 -7.38 5.28 -16.20
CA HIS A 93 -6.21 6.09 -15.78
C HIS A 93 -5.21 6.31 -16.92
N TYR A 94 -5.02 5.29 -17.78
CA TYR A 94 -4.23 5.42 -19.00
C TYR A 94 -4.88 6.44 -19.94
N GLN A 95 -6.18 6.34 -20.17
CA GLN A 95 -6.90 7.24 -21.07
C GLN A 95 -6.90 8.71 -20.57
N GLY A 96 -6.95 8.94 -19.26
CA GLY A 96 -6.81 10.28 -18.68
C GLY A 96 -5.39 10.85 -18.78
N LEU A 97 -4.36 10.00 -18.68
CA LEU A 97 -2.96 10.42 -18.84
C LEU A 97 -2.60 10.66 -20.31
N LEU A 98 -3.18 9.90 -21.25
CA LEU A 98 -2.93 10.07 -22.68
C LEU A 98 -3.61 11.33 -23.26
N LYS A 99 -4.77 11.73 -22.70
CA LYS A 99 -5.58 12.86 -23.18
C LYS A 99 -4.89 14.24 -23.14
N GLY A 100 -3.69 14.33 -22.59
CA GLY A 100 -2.91 15.56 -22.51
C GLY A 100 -1.40 15.37 -22.63
N LYS A 101 -0.93 14.24 -23.17
CA LYS A 101 0.49 14.06 -23.50
C LYS A 101 0.66 13.88 -25.00
N ASP A 102 1.48 14.74 -25.58
CA ASP A 102 1.90 14.64 -26.97
C ASP A 102 2.67 13.34 -27.19
N MET A 103 2.09 12.44 -28.01
CA MET A 103 2.79 11.25 -28.53
C MET A 103 4.06 11.63 -29.30
N ALA A 104 4.21 12.90 -29.71
CA ALA A 104 5.40 13.46 -30.35
C ALA A 104 6.62 13.55 -29.42
N LEU A 105 6.44 13.53 -28.09
CA LEU A 105 7.53 13.49 -27.11
C LEU A 105 7.91 12.06 -26.68
N ALA A 106 7.35 11.03 -27.34
CA ALA A 106 7.67 9.65 -27.06
C ALA A 106 9.15 9.35 -27.36
N LYS A 107 9.94 9.23 -26.30
CA LYS A 107 11.34 8.80 -26.39
C LYS A 107 11.34 7.30 -26.67
N ARG A 108 12.11 6.86 -27.67
CA ARG A 108 12.30 5.44 -27.90
C ARG A 108 13.00 4.82 -26.70
N TYR A 109 12.43 3.74 -26.18
CA TYR A 109 12.98 3.06 -25.01
C TYR A 109 14.37 2.47 -25.33
N SER A 110 15.32 2.77 -24.46
CA SER A 110 16.68 2.25 -24.44
C SER A 110 17.05 1.95 -22.98
N PRO A 111 17.58 0.75 -22.67
CA PRO A 111 18.05 0.42 -21.32
C PRO A 111 19.16 1.34 -20.80
N LYS A 112 19.88 2.03 -21.70
CA LYS A 112 20.92 3.01 -21.38
C LYS A 112 20.36 4.42 -21.13
N GLY A 113 19.11 4.67 -21.50
CA GLY A 113 18.48 5.97 -21.36
C GLY A 113 18.18 6.30 -19.90
N ASN A 114 18.14 7.59 -19.58
CA ASN A 114 17.66 8.07 -18.29
C ASN A 114 16.25 8.61 -18.47
N TYR A 115 15.32 8.13 -17.64
CA TYR A 115 13.91 8.48 -17.71
C TYR A 115 13.40 8.98 -16.37
N ALA A 116 12.52 9.96 -16.41
CA ALA A 116 11.88 10.54 -15.24
C ALA A 116 10.36 10.28 -15.25
N PRO A 117 9.70 10.26 -14.08
CA PRO A 117 8.24 10.25 -14.02
C PRO A 117 7.65 11.40 -14.85
N GLY A 118 6.70 11.08 -15.74
CA GLY A 118 6.09 12.01 -16.69
C GLY A 118 6.60 11.86 -18.12
N ASP A 119 7.76 11.22 -18.34
CA ASP A 119 8.27 10.94 -19.69
C ASP A 119 7.37 9.96 -20.45
N VAL A 120 7.20 10.20 -21.75
CA VAL A 120 6.52 9.27 -22.66
C VAL A 120 7.56 8.37 -23.31
N LEU A 121 7.32 7.07 -23.32
CA LEU A 121 8.23 6.03 -23.74
C LEU A 121 7.59 5.15 -24.80
N ASP A 122 8.25 5.01 -25.95
CA ASP A 122 7.89 4.04 -26.98
C ASP A 122 8.71 2.76 -26.80
N HIS A 123 8.04 1.66 -26.41
CA HIS A 123 8.67 0.36 -26.21
C HIS A 123 8.26 -0.61 -27.34
N PRO A 124 9.21 -1.29 -28.01
CA PRO A 124 8.91 -2.12 -29.19
C PRO A 124 7.91 -3.25 -28.94
N THR A 125 7.83 -3.78 -27.71
CA THR A 125 6.88 -4.85 -27.32
C THR A 125 5.57 -4.34 -26.71
N PHE A 126 5.58 -3.16 -26.09
CA PHE A 126 4.46 -2.70 -25.24
C PHE A 126 3.78 -1.44 -25.78
N GLY A 127 4.33 -0.85 -26.84
CA GLY A 127 3.85 0.39 -27.43
C GLY A 127 4.20 1.61 -26.59
N VAL A 128 3.37 2.64 -26.70
CA VAL A 128 3.57 3.92 -26.03
C VAL A 128 3.03 3.87 -24.60
N GLY A 129 3.90 4.19 -23.65
CA GLY A 129 3.57 4.26 -22.24
C GLY A 129 4.08 5.55 -21.59
N VAL A 130 3.53 5.88 -20.43
CA VAL A 130 3.95 7.06 -19.65
C VAL A 130 4.61 6.60 -18.36
N ALA A 131 5.82 7.08 -18.10
CA ALA A 131 6.51 6.84 -16.84
C ALA A 131 5.69 7.44 -15.68
N THR A 132 5.28 6.61 -14.73
CA THR A 132 4.46 7.05 -13.59
C THR A 132 5.29 7.25 -12.34
N VAL A 133 6.21 6.33 -12.06
CA VAL A 133 6.94 6.28 -10.79
C VAL A 133 8.35 5.76 -11.02
N LEU A 134 9.35 6.45 -10.49
CA LEU A 134 10.70 5.90 -10.38
C LEU A 134 10.75 5.03 -9.12
N LYS A 135 10.98 3.72 -9.28
CA LYS A 135 10.99 2.78 -8.15
C LYS A 135 12.37 2.68 -7.53
N ASP A 136 13.40 2.58 -8.37
CA ASP A 136 14.81 2.50 -7.99
C ASP A 136 15.65 3.32 -8.98
N SER A 137 16.93 3.55 -8.70
CA SER A 137 17.83 4.32 -9.59
C SER A 137 17.99 3.74 -11.01
N SER A 138 17.69 2.44 -11.19
CA SER A 138 17.76 1.74 -12.48
C SER A 138 16.41 1.17 -12.94
N LYS A 139 15.31 1.45 -12.23
CA LYS A 139 14.00 0.86 -12.50
C LYS A 139 12.90 1.91 -12.44
N ILE A 140 12.12 1.97 -13.51
CA ILE A 140 11.01 2.90 -13.68
C ILE A 140 9.72 2.14 -14.00
N GLU A 141 8.64 2.51 -13.34
CA GLU A 141 7.30 2.03 -13.65
C GLU A 141 6.70 2.90 -14.75
N VAL A 142 6.25 2.23 -15.81
CA VAL A 142 5.69 2.85 -17.01
C VAL A 142 4.32 2.25 -17.25
N LEU A 143 3.31 3.11 -17.35
CA LEU A 143 1.94 2.72 -17.61
C LEU A 143 1.71 2.63 -19.12
N PHE A 144 1.49 1.42 -19.61
CA PHE A 144 1.11 1.13 -21.00
C PHE A 144 -0.40 0.88 -21.10
N GLU A 145 -0.91 0.80 -22.33
CA GLU A 145 -2.32 0.44 -22.61
C GLU A 145 -2.69 -0.92 -21.99
N ALA A 146 -1.80 -1.90 -22.12
CA ALA A 146 -1.96 -3.24 -21.53
C ALA A 146 -1.84 -3.26 -20.00
N GLY A 147 -1.42 -2.15 -19.38
CA GLY A 147 -1.25 -1.99 -17.94
C GLY A 147 0.15 -1.53 -17.52
N PRO A 148 0.39 -1.37 -16.21
CA PRO A 148 1.68 -0.92 -15.69
C PRO A 148 2.74 -2.01 -15.85
N LYS A 149 3.90 -1.62 -16.39
CA LYS A 149 5.09 -2.46 -16.52
C LYS A 149 6.27 -1.77 -15.84
N LEU A 150 7.24 -2.56 -15.42
CA LEU A 150 8.46 -2.08 -14.81
C LEU A 150 9.61 -2.28 -15.79
N LEU A 151 10.27 -1.19 -16.17
CA LEU A 151 11.35 -1.16 -17.14
C LEU A 151 12.67 -0.78 -16.46
N VAL A 152 13.77 -1.21 -17.07
CA VAL A 152 15.13 -0.90 -16.61
C VAL A 152 15.66 0.29 -17.38
N HIS A 153 16.39 1.18 -16.71
CA HIS A 153 16.99 2.36 -17.33
C HIS A 153 18.35 2.69 -16.68
N GLY A 154 19.18 3.48 -17.37
CA GLY A 154 20.48 3.94 -16.87
C GLY A 154 21.54 2.84 -16.66
N ARG A 155 21.52 1.77 -17.45
CA ARG A 155 22.53 0.68 -17.40
C ARG A 155 23.50 0.72 -18.58
#